data_AF-A0A7W3JSY4-F1
#
_entry.id   AF-A0A7W3JSY4-F1
#
_cell.length_a   1.000
_cell.length_b   1.000
_cell.length_c   1.000
_cell.angle_alpha   90.00
_cell.angle_beta   90.00
_cell.angle_gamma   90.00
#
_symmetry.space_group_name_H-M   'P 1'
#
loop_
_entity.id
_entity.type
_entity.pdbx_description
1 polymer ?
#
loop_
_entity_poly.entity_id
_entity_poly.type
_entity_poly.pdbx_seq_one_letter_code
_entity_poly.pdbx_strand_id
1 'polypeptide(L)'
;MKNSIIVKALRDNVNFVQEDYAAIARAELHKLSKRSVHDAERVEKQRKRLTKFKGTYSYDDDTRQDVKLLARRRKVYEQLAVSLNEVAESDERVAEILAGAQSDAAAEIVGALSTRLVEQARVANEPDYGFLREERMRNLIEIDLALLKAAHSPEY
;
A
#
# COMPACT_ATOMS: atom_id res chain seq x y z
N MET A 1 -6.14 -4.93 2.86
CA MET A 1 -7.56 -5.24 2.61
C MET A 1 -7.86 -5.50 1.16
N LYS A 2 -7.74 -4.51 0.28
CA LYS A 2 -8.00 -4.69 -1.15
C LYS A 2 -7.26 -5.88 -1.77
N ASN A 3 -5.93 -5.92 -1.61
CA ASN A 3 -5.10 -7.02 -2.14
C ASN A 3 -5.43 -8.38 -1.50
N SER A 4 -5.78 -8.43 -0.20
CA SER A 4 -6.15 -9.69 0.45
C SER A 4 -7.51 -10.20 -0.01
N ILE A 5 -8.46 -9.30 -0.31
CA ILE A 5 -9.77 -9.64 -0.91
C ILE A 5 -9.56 -10.16 -2.33
N ILE A 6 -8.76 -9.46 -3.16
CA ILE A 6 -8.45 -9.88 -4.54
C ILE A 6 -7.77 -11.25 -4.56
N VAL A 7 -6.73 -11.45 -3.74
CA VAL A 7 -6.00 -12.72 -3.69
C VAL A 7 -6.90 -13.87 -3.22
N LYS A 8 -7.77 -13.66 -2.22
CA LYS A 8 -8.71 -14.71 -1.78
C LYS A 8 -9.80 -14.99 -2.81
N ALA A 9 -10.39 -13.96 -3.42
CA ALA A 9 -11.40 -14.12 -4.47
C ALA A 9 -10.86 -14.90 -5.68
N LEU A 10 -9.59 -14.69 -6.04
CA LEU A 10 -8.94 -15.40 -7.14
C LEU A 10 -8.46 -16.80 -6.75
N ARG A 11 -8.14 -17.06 -5.48
CA ARG A 11 -7.57 -18.32 -5.02
C ARG A 11 -8.62 -19.36 -4.62
N ASP A 12 -9.70 -18.95 -3.97
CA ASP A 12 -10.51 -19.90 -3.22
C ASP A 12 -11.82 -20.29 -3.92
N ASN A 13 -12.35 -19.55 -4.91
CA ASN A 13 -13.69 -19.82 -5.48
C ASN A 13 -14.78 -20.07 -4.41
N VAL A 14 -14.58 -19.51 -3.20
CA VAL A 14 -15.49 -19.64 -2.06
C VAL A 14 -16.29 -18.36 -1.97
N ASN A 15 -17.61 -18.53 -1.84
CA ASN A 15 -18.57 -17.46 -1.60
C ASN A 15 -18.05 -16.49 -0.54
N PHE A 16 -18.18 -15.18 -0.80
CA PHE A 16 -17.80 -14.13 0.13
C PHE A 16 -18.59 -14.26 1.43
N VAL A 17 -18.01 -14.85 2.48
CA VAL A 17 -18.61 -14.88 3.82
C VAL A 17 -18.20 -13.59 4.53
N GLN A 18 -19.14 -12.66 4.64
CA GLN A 18 -18.92 -11.31 5.19
C GLN A 18 -18.33 -11.33 6.62
N GLU A 19 -18.68 -12.34 7.41
CA GLU A 19 -18.23 -12.52 8.79
C GLU A 19 -16.71 -12.79 8.89
N ASP A 20 -16.15 -13.60 7.98
CA ASP A 20 -14.71 -13.91 7.94
C ASP A 20 -13.88 -12.69 7.54
N TYR A 21 -14.39 -11.89 6.59
CA TYR A 21 -13.73 -10.66 6.18
C TYR A 21 -13.84 -9.58 7.25
N ALA A 22 -14.91 -9.54 8.03
CA ALA A 22 -15.05 -8.64 9.18
C ALA A 22 -14.03 -8.96 10.28
N ALA A 23 -13.80 -10.23 10.60
CA ALA A 23 -12.77 -10.62 11.55
C ALA A 23 -11.36 -10.18 11.08
N ILE A 24 -11.03 -10.36 9.81
CA ILE A 24 -9.77 -9.91 9.22
C ILE A 24 -9.67 -8.38 9.24
N ALA A 25 -10.77 -7.69 8.95
CA ALA A 25 -10.85 -6.23 8.98
C ALA A 25 -10.51 -5.68 10.37
N ARG A 26 -11.15 -6.22 11.40
CA ARG A 26 -10.89 -5.85 12.80
C ARG A 26 -9.45 -6.15 13.21
N ALA A 27 -8.91 -7.30 12.84
CA ALA A 27 -7.53 -7.68 13.19
C ALA A 27 -6.50 -6.69 12.65
N GLU A 28 -6.65 -6.24 11.40
CA GLU A 28 -5.76 -5.24 10.82
C GLU A 28 -6.00 -3.84 11.40
N LEU A 29 -7.24 -3.45 11.69
CA LEU A 29 -7.52 -2.18 12.38
C LEU A 29 -6.83 -2.12 13.75
N HIS A 30 -6.89 -3.20 14.54
CA HIS A 30 -6.15 -3.31 15.79
C HIS A 30 -4.63 -3.29 15.59
N LYS A 31 -4.12 -3.93 14.53
CA LYS A 31 -2.70 -3.88 14.19
C LYS A 31 -2.24 -2.46 13.83
N LEU A 32 -3.06 -1.72 13.08
CA LEU A 32 -2.81 -0.32 12.76
C LEU A 32 -2.87 0.55 14.01
N SER A 33 -3.85 0.33 14.89
CA SER A 33 -3.93 1.03 16.18
C SER A 33 -2.66 0.82 17.01
N LYS A 34 -2.20 -0.43 17.18
CA LYS A 34 -0.95 -0.76 17.87
C LYS A 34 0.26 -0.06 17.24
N ARG A 35 0.32 0.01 15.91
CA ARG A 35 1.37 0.73 15.20
C ARG A 35 1.32 2.23 15.48
N SER A 36 0.13 2.83 15.49
CA SER A 36 -0.05 4.25 15.82
C SER A 36 0.38 4.57 17.25
N VAL A 37 0.12 3.68 18.22
CA VAL A 37 0.66 3.81 19.59
C VAL A 37 2.19 3.81 19.58
N HIS A 38 2.81 2.86 18.90
CA HIS A 38 4.27 2.79 18.78
C HIS A 38 4.85 4.04 18.08
N ASP A 39 4.15 4.58 17.08
CA ASP A 39 4.54 5.81 16.41
C ASP A 39 4.45 7.03 17.34
N ALA A 40 3.41 7.12 18.17
CA ALA A 40 3.30 8.16 19.20
C ALA A 40 4.47 8.08 20.19
N GLU A 41 4.82 6.89 20.67
CA GLU A 41 5.96 6.68 21.55
C GLU A 41 7.29 7.08 20.89
N ARG A 42 7.47 6.73 19.61
CA ARG A 42 8.66 7.08 18.85
C ARG A 42 8.81 8.59 18.70
N VAL A 43 7.72 9.29 18.38
CA VAL A 43 7.70 10.76 18.29
C VAL A 43 7.99 11.39 19.65
N GLU A 44 7.45 10.84 20.75
CA GLU A 44 7.78 11.33 22.10
C GLU A 44 9.27 11.15 22.42
N LYS A 45 9.87 10.01 22.06
CA LYS A 45 11.31 9.77 22.23
C LYS A 45 12.13 10.77 21.42
N GLN A 46 11.74 11.07 20.17
CA GLN A 46 12.38 12.09 19.34
C GLN A 46 12.29 13.47 19.98
N ARG A 47 11.10 13.86 20.44
CA ARG A 47 10.88 15.13 21.15
C ARG A 47 11.76 15.25 22.37
N LYS A 48 11.82 14.21 23.22
CA LYS A 48 12.70 14.17 24.41
C LYS A 48 14.18 14.32 24.05
N ARG A 49 14.65 13.63 22.99
CA ARG A 49 16.03 13.74 22.52
C ARG A 49 16.35 15.17 22.05
N LEU A 50 15.47 15.77 21.26
CA LEU A 50 15.61 17.14 20.77
C LEU A 50 15.68 18.12 21.95
N THR A 51 14.79 17.97 22.94
CA THR A 51 14.78 18.83 24.12
C THR A 51 16.00 18.65 25.03
N LYS A 52 16.57 17.44 25.13
CA LYS A 52 17.74 17.15 25.97
C LYS A 52 19.04 17.64 25.32
N PHE A 53 19.22 17.39 24.03
CA PHE A 53 20.44 17.75 23.30
C PHE A 53 20.69 19.27 23.29
N LYS A 54 19.62 20.06 23.31
CA LYS A 54 19.68 21.51 23.29
C LYS A 54 19.50 22.15 24.67
N GLY A 55 19.33 21.39 25.76
CA GLY A 55 19.37 21.95 27.11
C GLY A 55 20.71 22.64 27.46
N THR A 56 21.75 22.37 26.68
CA THR A 56 23.12 22.91 26.83
C THR A 56 23.37 24.17 25.99
N TYR A 57 22.50 24.53 25.04
CA TYR A 57 22.64 25.70 24.15
C TYR A 57 21.28 26.40 23.97
N SER A 58 21.23 27.73 23.87
CA SER A 58 19.96 28.47 23.73
C SER A 58 19.08 27.91 22.58
N TYR A 59 17.77 27.78 22.80
CA TYR A 59 16.82 27.35 21.77
C TYR A 59 16.72 28.41 20.67
N ASP A 60 17.11 28.02 19.45
CA ASP A 60 16.72 28.75 18.23
C ASP A 60 15.22 28.56 17.94
N ASP A 61 14.62 29.49 17.20
CA ASP A 61 13.16 29.51 16.95
C ASP A 61 12.69 28.26 16.19
N ASP A 62 13.46 27.80 15.21
CA ASP A 62 13.20 26.57 14.45
C ASP A 62 13.06 25.35 15.36
N THR A 63 13.94 25.23 16.36
CA THR A 63 13.91 24.10 17.31
C THR A 63 12.64 24.15 18.18
N ARG A 64 12.16 25.34 18.53
CA ARG A 64 10.90 25.50 19.29
C ARG A 64 9.70 25.08 18.43
N GLN A 65 9.72 25.39 17.13
CA GLN A 65 8.70 24.96 16.20
C GLN A 65 8.70 23.43 16.02
N ASP A 66 9.87 22.80 15.89
CA ASP A 66 10.01 21.35 15.78
C ASP A 66 9.46 20.61 17.00
N VAL A 67 9.76 21.07 18.21
CA VAL A 67 9.22 20.48 19.45
C VAL A 67 7.69 20.55 19.48
N LYS A 68 7.11 21.68 19.05
CA LYS A 68 5.65 21.85 18.94
C LYS A 68 5.05 20.92 17.87
N LEU A 69 5.71 20.78 16.72
CA LEU A 69 5.27 19.90 15.64
C LEU A 69 5.29 18.44 16.09
N LEU A 70 6.35 17.99 16.76
CA LEU A 70 6.45 16.64 17.32
C LEU A 70 5.37 16.40 18.38
N ALA A 71 5.10 17.37 19.25
CA ALA A 71 4.01 17.26 20.22
C ALA A 71 2.64 17.12 19.54
N ARG A 72 2.39 17.86 18.46
CA ARG A 72 1.15 17.75 17.68
C ARG A 72 1.05 16.39 16.98
N ARG A 73 2.13 15.94 16.33
CA ARG A 73 2.19 14.63 15.66
C ARG A 73 1.89 13.49 16.63
N ARG A 74 2.46 13.54 17.85
CA ARG A 74 2.16 12.57 18.90
C ARG A 74 0.66 12.50 19.21
N LYS A 75 0.02 13.64 19.45
CA LYS A 75 -1.43 13.69 19.73
C LYS A 75 -2.27 13.11 18.60
N VAL A 76 -1.89 13.40 17.35
CA VAL A 76 -2.56 12.82 16.18
C VAL A 76 -2.44 11.29 16.17
N TYR A 77 -1.25 10.74 16.45
CA TYR A 77 -1.09 9.28 16.51
C TYR A 77 -1.85 8.64 17.67
N GLU A 78 -1.91 9.29 18.83
CA GLU A 78 -2.72 8.83 19.98
C GLU A 78 -4.21 8.82 19.63
N GLN A 79 -4.73 9.91 19.07
CA GLN A 79 -6.13 10.00 18.64
C GLN A 79 -6.46 9.02 17.52
N LEU A 80 -5.54 8.81 16.58
CA LEU A 80 -5.70 7.82 15.52
C LEU A 80 -5.75 6.39 16.08
N ALA A 81 -4.93 6.07 17.08
CA ALA A 81 -4.96 4.75 17.71
C ALA A 81 -6.33 4.48 18.39
N VAL A 82 -6.88 5.50 19.06
CA VAL A 82 -8.21 5.43 19.68
C VAL A 82 -9.29 5.23 18.63
N SER A 83 -9.33 6.08 17.60
CA SER A 83 -10.36 5.99 16.56
C SER A 83 -10.30 4.68 15.79
N LEU A 84 -9.10 4.14 15.54
CA LEU A 84 -8.95 2.82 14.91
C LEU A 84 -9.52 1.68 15.76
N ASN A 85 -9.43 1.77 17.09
CA ASN A 85 -10.05 0.79 17.98
C ASN A 85 -11.56 0.96 18.04
N GLU A 86 -12.06 2.19 18.16
CA GLU A 86 -13.51 2.48 18.13
C GLU A 86 -14.16 1.96 16.84
N VAL A 87 -13.49 2.15 15.70
CA VAL A 87 -13.95 1.63 14.41
C VAL A 87 -13.88 0.10 14.38
N ALA A 88 -12.84 -0.53 14.96
CA ALA A 88 -12.75 -1.98 15.01
C ALA A 88 -13.84 -2.63 15.87
N GLU A 89 -14.32 -1.93 16.89
CA GLU A 89 -15.39 -2.39 17.79
C GLU A 89 -16.80 -2.17 17.21
N SER A 90 -16.94 -1.34 16.17
CA SER A 90 -18.22 -1.05 15.53
C SER A 90 -18.47 -1.92 14.30
N ASP A 91 -19.43 -2.84 14.40
CA ASP A 91 -19.81 -3.74 13.31
C ASP A 91 -20.29 -2.99 12.06
N GLU A 92 -21.06 -1.92 12.25
CA GLU A 92 -21.57 -1.06 11.17
C GLU A 92 -20.42 -0.41 10.40
N ARG A 93 -19.44 0.14 11.11
CA ARG A 93 -18.29 0.84 10.49
C ARG A 93 -17.35 -0.14 9.80
N VAL A 94 -17.16 -1.33 10.36
CA VAL A 94 -16.41 -2.40 9.71
C VAL A 94 -17.12 -2.85 8.42
N ALA A 95 -18.44 -2.97 8.44
CA ALA A 95 -19.22 -3.32 7.26
C ALA A 95 -19.12 -2.25 6.16
N GLU A 96 -19.17 -0.96 6.50
CA GLU A 96 -18.96 0.15 5.56
C GLU A 96 -17.58 0.06 4.87
N ILE A 97 -16.52 -0.17 5.65
CA ILE A 97 -15.15 -0.29 5.14
C ILE A 97 -15.02 -1.50 4.19
N LEU A 98 -15.64 -2.62 4.54
CA LEU A 98 -15.64 -3.81 3.70
C LEU A 98 -16.39 -3.61 2.39
N ALA A 99 -17.57 -2.98 2.43
CA ALA A 99 -18.34 -2.67 1.24
C ALA A 99 -17.56 -1.77 0.27
N GLY A 100 -16.90 -0.73 0.81
CA GLY A 100 -16.01 0.13 0.03
C GLY A 100 -14.83 -0.65 -0.56
N ALA A 101 -14.14 -1.44 0.25
CA ALA A 101 -13.01 -2.25 -0.21
C ALA A 101 -13.40 -3.29 -1.27
N GLN A 102 -14.61 -3.86 -1.17
CA GLN A 102 -15.17 -4.77 -2.16
C GLN A 102 -15.46 -4.06 -3.48
N SER A 103 -16.10 -2.89 -3.43
CA SER A 103 -16.37 -2.05 -4.61
C SER A 103 -15.07 -1.68 -5.33
N ASP A 104 -14.06 -1.21 -4.58
CA ASP A 104 -12.77 -0.84 -5.14
C ASP A 104 -12.03 -2.04 -5.74
N ALA A 105 -12.11 -3.21 -5.09
CA ALA A 105 -11.53 -4.45 -5.61
C ALA A 105 -12.21 -4.90 -6.89
N ALA A 106 -13.54 -4.84 -6.96
CA ALA A 106 -14.30 -5.18 -8.16
C ALA A 106 -13.95 -4.24 -9.32
N ALA A 107 -13.86 -2.92 -9.06
CA ALA A 107 -13.46 -1.94 -10.06
C ALA A 107 -12.05 -2.21 -10.59
N GLU A 108 -11.10 -2.58 -9.72
CA GLU A 108 -9.73 -2.92 -10.14
C GLU A 108 -9.68 -4.20 -10.98
N ILE A 109 -10.42 -5.24 -10.59
CA ILE A 109 -10.50 -6.49 -11.36
C ILE A 109 -11.10 -6.22 -12.75
N VAL A 110 -12.18 -5.44 -12.83
CA VAL A 110 -12.82 -5.07 -14.11
C VAL A 110 -11.87 -4.24 -14.96
N GLY A 111 -11.16 -3.28 -14.36
CA GLY A 111 -10.16 -2.47 -15.06
C GLY A 111 -9.03 -3.33 -15.64
N ALA A 112 -8.43 -4.19 -14.81
CA ALA A 112 -7.36 -5.08 -15.23
C ALA A 112 -7.81 -6.08 -16.30
N LEU A 113 -9.01 -6.64 -16.16
CA LEU A 113 -9.60 -7.52 -17.17
C LEU A 113 -9.88 -6.78 -18.47
N SER A 114 -10.42 -5.57 -18.41
CA SER A 114 -10.68 -4.73 -19.59
C SER A 114 -9.38 -4.40 -20.32
N THR A 115 -8.33 -3.98 -19.61
CA THR A 115 -7.01 -3.73 -20.22
C THR A 115 -6.46 -4.99 -20.87
N ARG A 116 -6.54 -6.14 -20.18
CA ARG A 116 -6.07 -7.41 -20.73
C ARG A 116 -6.86 -7.86 -21.97
N LEU A 117 -8.18 -7.69 -21.96
CA LEU A 117 -9.04 -8.00 -23.10
C LEU A 117 -8.78 -7.07 -24.28
N VAL A 118 -8.55 -5.77 -24.04
CA VAL A 118 -8.16 -4.81 -25.08
C VAL A 118 -6.81 -5.18 -25.69
N GLU A 119 -5.81 -5.52 -24.87
CA GLU A 119 -4.52 -5.98 -25.40
C GLU A 119 -4.63 -7.31 -26.17
N GLN A 120 -5.42 -8.26 -25.69
CA GLN A 120 -5.66 -9.52 -26.41
C GLN A 120 -6.41 -9.31 -27.73
N ALA A 121 -7.42 -8.43 -27.75
CA ALA A 121 -8.13 -8.06 -28.96
C ALA A 121 -7.23 -7.29 -29.95
N ARG A 122 -6.31 -6.45 -29.45
CA ARG A 122 -5.32 -5.76 -30.27
C ARG A 122 -4.34 -6.75 -30.92
N VAL A 123 -3.82 -7.70 -30.15
CA VAL A 123 -2.93 -8.76 -30.66
C VAL A 123 -3.65 -9.66 -31.66
N ALA A 124 -4.91 -10.02 -31.41
CA ALA A 124 -5.71 -10.85 -32.32
C ALA A 124 -6.06 -10.13 -33.65
N ASN A 125 -6.12 -8.80 -33.64
CA ASN A 125 -6.44 -7.98 -34.81
C ASN A 125 -5.20 -7.40 -35.54
N GLU A 126 -3.97 -7.71 -35.11
CA GLU A 126 -2.76 -7.41 -35.90
C GLU A 126 -2.66 -8.43 -37.05
N PRO A 127 -2.97 -8.07 -38.31
CA PRO A 127 -3.13 -9.03 -39.42
C PRO A 127 -1.85 -9.82 -39.71
N ASP A 128 -0.70 -9.20 -39.41
CA ASP A 128 0.63 -9.75 -39.65
C ASP A 128 1.34 -10.17 -38.35
N TYR A 129 0.62 -10.30 -37.21
CA TYR A 129 1.25 -10.64 -35.92
C TYR A 129 2.09 -11.91 -36.02
N GLY A 130 1.59 -12.94 -36.69
CA GLY A 130 2.32 -14.19 -36.91
C GLY A 130 3.61 -14.01 -37.72
N PHE A 131 3.59 -13.13 -38.72
CA PHE A 131 4.74 -12.83 -39.59
C PHE A 131 5.79 -11.97 -38.88
N LEU A 132 5.35 -10.95 -38.13
CA LEU A 132 6.22 -10.01 -37.44
C LEU A 132 6.73 -10.54 -36.10
N ARG A 133 6.13 -11.60 -35.55
CA ARG A 133 6.52 -12.19 -34.26
C ARG A 133 7.96 -12.67 -34.26
N GLU A 134 8.42 -13.33 -35.32
CA GLU A 134 9.80 -13.84 -35.38
C GLU A 134 10.83 -12.71 -35.39
N GLU A 135 10.56 -11.64 -36.13
CA GLU A 135 11.42 -10.45 -36.19
C GLU A 135 11.43 -9.70 -34.85
N ARG A 136 10.28 -9.54 -34.20
CA ARG A 136 10.18 -8.95 -32.86
C ARG A 136 10.90 -9.79 -31.79
N MET A 137 10.80 -11.11 -31.86
CA MET A 137 11.53 -12.00 -30.95
C MET A 137 13.05 -11.95 -31.16
N ARG A 138 13.51 -11.84 -32.42
CA ARG A 138 14.94 -11.60 -32.70
C ARG A 138 15.42 -10.27 -32.11
N ASN A 139 14.69 -9.17 -32.33
CA ASN A 139 15.03 -7.87 -31.78
C ASN A 139 15.04 -7.86 -30.24
N LEU A 140 14.08 -8.51 -29.58
CA LEU A 140 14.06 -8.65 -28.13
C LEU A 140 15.32 -9.35 -27.59
N ILE A 141 15.77 -10.41 -28.27
CA ILE A 141 16.95 -11.19 -27.86
C ILE A 141 18.25 -10.44 -28.15
N GLU A 142 18.38 -9.90 -29.36
CA GLU A 142 19.64 -9.33 -29.85
C GLU A 142 19.88 -7.90 -29.37
N ILE A 143 18.81 -7.13 -29.14
CA ILE A 143 18.91 -5.72 -28.77
C ILE A 143 18.54 -5.53 -27.30
N ASP A 144 17.29 -5.83 -26.92
CA ASP A 144 16.79 -5.45 -25.59
C ASP A 144 17.47 -6.24 -24.46
N LEU A 145 17.59 -7.56 -24.60
CA LEU A 145 18.27 -8.41 -23.61
C LEU A 145 19.78 -8.17 -23.59
N ALA A 146 20.39 -7.86 -24.74
CA ALA A 146 21.81 -7.51 -24.80
C ALA A 146 22.10 -6.18 -24.08
N LEU A 147 21.26 -5.16 -24.29
CA LEU A 147 21.33 -3.88 -23.58
C LEU A 147 21.10 -4.04 -22.07
N LEU A 148 20.13 -4.87 -21.67
CA LEU A 148 19.89 -5.16 -20.26
C LEU A 148 21.11 -5.85 -19.61
N LYS A 149 21.72 -6.81 -20.31
CA LYS A 149 22.92 -7.52 -19.85
C LYS A 149 24.13 -6.60 -19.77
N ALA A 150 24.29 -5.67 -20.71
CA ALA A 150 25.33 -4.65 -20.66
C ALA A 150 25.11 -3.68 -19.48
N ALA A 151 23.87 -3.26 -19.23
CA ALA A 151 23.52 -2.40 -18.10
C ALA A 151 23.64 -3.07 -16.72
N HIS A 152 23.60 -4.41 -16.67
CA HIS A 152 23.73 -5.20 -15.44
C HIS A 152 25.06 -5.97 -15.33
N SER A 153 26.02 -5.75 -16.23
CA SER A 153 27.37 -6.29 -16.06
C SER A 153 28.11 -5.41 -15.04
N PRO A 154 28.47 -5.92 -13.85
CA PRO A 154 29.23 -5.13 -12.89
C PRO A 154 30.61 -4.86 -13.49
N GLU A 155 30.98 -3.59 -13.57
CA GLU A 155 32.37 -3.19 -13.81
C GLU A 155 33.25 -3.87 -12.74
N TYR A 156 34.15 -4.75 -13.19
CA TYR A 156 35.22 -5.33 -12.38
C TYR A 156 36.40 -4.35 -12.31
#